data_AF-A0A5D4R7Z5-F1
#
_entry.id   AF-A0A5D4R7Z5-F1
#
_cell.length_a   1.000
_cell.length_b   1.000
_cell.length_c   1.000
_cell.angle_alpha   90.00
_cell.angle_beta   90.00
_cell.angle_gamma   90.00
#
_symmetry.space_group_name_H-M   'P 1'
#
loop_
_entity.id
_entity.type
_entity.pdbx_description
1 polymer ?
#
loop_
_entity_poly.entity_id
_entity_poly.type
_entity_poly.pdbx_seq_one_letter_code
_entity_poly.pdbx_strand_id
1 'polypeptide(L)'
;MPTILAVNLCIVLVLSAFISYITKDGKKKDKGFVLSYYQLSHRRKVIRTLWELPFIILLLTLMFYLTELETIYKLSLSALLFVVFIGQFCYNYYKWKQQEKA
;
A
#
# COMPACT_ATOMS: atom_id res chain seq x y z
N MET A 1 -3.72 25.21 4.84
CA MET A 1 -3.06 24.02 5.40
C MET A 1 -2.72 22.90 4.38
N PRO A 2 -2.42 23.14 3.09
CA PRO A 2 -1.94 22.08 2.19
C PRO A 2 -0.43 21.76 2.36
N THR A 3 0.34 22.73 2.86
CA THR A 3 1.80 22.61 3.06
C THR A 3 2.17 21.56 4.11
N ILE A 4 1.44 21.48 5.22
CA ILE A 4 1.66 20.47 6.26
C ILE A 4 1.37 19.06 5.75
N LEU A 5 0.31 18.89 4.95
CA LEU A 5 -0.02 17.61 4.31
C LEU A 5 1.06 17.19 3.29
N ALA A 6 1.54 18.14 2.48
CA ALA A 6 2.61 17.89 1.52
C ALA A 6 3.92 17.46 2.23
N VAL A 7 4.30 18.15 3.31
CA VAL A 7 5.49 17.79 4.10
C VAL A 7 5.36 16.39 4.71
N ASN A 8 4.19 16.04 5.28
CA ASN A 8 3.95 14.69 5.80
C ASN A 8 4.02 13.62 4.71
N LEU A 9 3.43 13.88 3.54
CA LEU A 9 3.51 12.97 2.39
C LEU A 9 4.96 12.73 1.97
N CYS A 10 5.76 13.80 1.88
CA CYS A 10 7.19 13.72 1.56
C CYS A 10 7.96 12.87 2.59
N ILE A 11 7.71 13.04 3.88
CA ILE A 11 8.34 12.25 4.94
C ILE A 11 8.01 10.76 4.78
N VAL A 12 6.73 10.42 4.55
CA VAL A 12 6.31 9.03 4.34
C VAL A 12 6.99 8.42 3.11
N LEU A 13 7.09 9.17 2.02
CA LEU A 13 7.75 8.72 0.81
C LEU A 13 9.25 8.46 1.04
N VAL A 14 9.96 9.38 1.71
CA VAL A 14 11.39 9.24 2.03
C VAL A 14 11.62 8.03 2.93
N LEU A 15 10.82 7.85 3.99
CA LEU A 15 10.93 6.68 4.86
C LEU A 15 10.66 5.37 4.10
N SER A 16 9.64 5.35 3.24
CA SER A 16 9.34 4.17 2.42
C SER A 16 10.48 3.82 1.45
N ALA A 17 11.10 4.83 0.83
CA ALA A 17 12.24 4.65 -0.06
C ALA A 17 13.49 4.19 0.69
N PHE A 18 13.74 4.73 1.88
CA PHE A 18 14.86 4.31 2.73
C PHE A 18 14.70 2.84 3.18
N ILE A 19 13.49 2.45 3.60
CA ILE A 19 13.17 1.05 3.93
C ILE A 19 13.34 0.16 2.70
N SER A 20 12.89 0.59 1.53
CA SER A 20 13.07 -0.11 0.25
C SER A 20 14.55 -0.38 -0.02
N TYR A 21 15.39 0.65 0.13
CA TYR A 21 16.82 0.57 -0.12
C TYR A 21 17.53 -0.43 0.81
N ILE A 22 17.25 -0.37 2.13
CA ILE A 22 17.88 -1.27 3.11
C ILE A 22 17.46 -2.73 2.89
N THR A 23 16.22 -2.95 2.45
CA THR A 23 15.62 -4.30 2.49
C THR A 23 15.60 -5.02 1.15
N LYS A 24 16.15 -4.38 0.10
CA LYS A 24 16.21 -4.88 -1.29
C LYS A 24 17.01 -6.18 -1.46
N ASP A 25 18.12 -6.33 -0.73
CA ASP A 25 19.03 -7.47 -0.87
C ASP A 25 18.65 -8.68 0.00
N GLY A 26 17.60 -8.54 0.81
CA GLY A 26 17.12 -9.62 1.68
C GLY A 26 16.35 -10.71 0.93
N LYS A 27 16.68 -11.98 1.20
CA LYS A 27 15.88 -13.12 0.72
C LYS A 27 14.42 -12.98 1.17
N LYS A 28 13.47 -13.21 0.27
CA LYS A 28 12.03 -13.21 0.60
C LYS A 28 11.75 -14.31 1.62
N LYS A 29 11.19 -13.92 2.75
CA LYS A 29 10.79 -14.86 3.80
C LYS A 29 9.31 -15.19 3.61
N ASP A 30 8.91 -16.42 3.91
CA ASP A 30 7.50 -16.82 3.97
C ASP A 30 7.03 -17.17 5.39
N LYS A 31 7.95 -17.50 6.30
CA LYS A 31 7.69 -17.81 7.71
C LYS A 31 8.32 -16.78 8.64
N GLY A 32 7.77 -16.66 9.86
CA GLY A 32 8.22 -15.73 10.89
C GLY A 32 7.72 -14.29 10.73
N PHE A 33 7.92 -13.47 11.76
CA PHE A 33 7.53 -12.06 11.75
C PHE A 33 8.45 -11.26 10.82
N VAL A 34 7.87 -10.54 9.86
CA VAL A 34 8.60 -9.69 8.91
C VAL A 34 7.88 -8.34 8.80
N LEU A 35 8.56 -7.31 9.29
CA LEU A 35 8.08 -5.92 9.26
C LEU A 35 8.17 -5.32 7.85
N SER A 36 9.34 -5.42 7.21
CA SER A 36 9.55 -4.80 5.89
C SER A 36 8.71 -5.46 4.81
N TYR A 37 7.87 -4.66 4.12
CA TYR A 37 7.07 -5.06 2.98
C TYR A 37 7.92 -5.72 1.87
N TYR A 38 9.14 -5.23 1.62
CA TYR A 38 9.97 -5.70 0.52
C TYR A 38 10.50 -7.12 0.70
N GLN A 39 10.66 -7.57 1.96
CA GLN A 39 11.14 -8.91 2.31
C GLN A 39 10.03 -9.98 2.40
N LEU A 40 8.75 -9.61 2.22
CA LEU A 40 7.67 -10.58 2.21
C LEU A 40 7.61 -11.37 0.89
N SER A 41 7.27 -12.65 1.00
CA SER A 41 6.78 -13.46 -0.10
C SER A 41 5.55 -12.83 -0.76
N HIS A 42 5.35 -13.10 -2.05
CA HIS A 42 4.20 -12.56 -2.78
C HIS A 42 2.86 -13.04 -2.18
N ARG A 43 2.80 -14.28 -1.67
CA ARG A 43 1.64 -14.80 -0.95
C ARG A 43 1.25 -13.93 0.24
N ARG A 44 2.20 -13.57 1.10
CA ARG A 44 1.92 -12.75 2.29
C ARG A 44 1.58 -11.30 1.92
N LYS A 45 2.12 -10.79 0.81
CA LYS A 45 1.71 -9.48 0.27
C LYS A 45 0.24 -9.47 -0.15
N VAL A 46 -0.26 -10.54 -0.78
CA VAL A 46 -1.69 -10.67 -1.14
C VAL A 46 -2.57 -10.65 0.11
N ILE A 47 -2.23 -11.45 1.13
CA ILE A 47 -2.98 -11.49 2.41
C ILE A 47 -2.96 -10.11 3.08
N ARG A 48 -1.80 -9.45 3.11
CA ARG A 48 -1.67 -8.12 3.71
C ARG A 48 -2.49 -7.08 2.96
N THR A 49 -2.48 -7.09 1.63
CA THR A 49 -3.31 -6.19 0.82
C THR A 49 -4.81 -6.43 1.07
N LEU A 50 -5.27 -7.66 1.29
CA LEU A 50 -6.66 -7.90 1.72
C LEU A 50 -6.95 -7.35 3.13
N TRP A 51 -6.02 -7.52 4.08
CA TRP A 51 -6.13 -6.97 5.43
C TRP A 51 -6.00 -5.44 5.49
N GLU A 52 -5.41 -4.81 4.47
CA GLU A 52 -5.35 -3.35 4.31
C GLU A 52 -6.70 -2.76 3.87
N LEU A 53 -7.58 -3.57 3.26
CA LEU A 53 -8.86 -3.13 2.70
C LEU A 53 -9.77 -2.45 3.76
N PRO A 54 -9.98 -3.00 4.97
CA PRO A 54 -10.75 -2.32 6.02
C PRO A 54 -10.16 -0.96 6.42
N PHE A 55 -8.83 -0.83 6.45
CA PHE A 55 -8.16 0.44 6.77
C PHE A 55 -8.32 1.45 5.64
N ILE A 56 -8.27 1.01 4.38
CA ILE A 56 -8.53 1.88 3.23
C ILE A 56 -9.97 2.39 3.26
N ILE A 57 -10.94 1.52 3.53
CA ILE A 57 -12.35 1.92 3.68
C ILE A 57 -12.48 2.96 4.79
N LEU A 58 -11.92 2.70 5.98
CA LEU A 58 -11.96 3.62 7.11
C LEU A 58 -11.33 4.98 6.75
N LEU A 59 -10.17 4.97 6.09
CA LEU A 59 -9.48 6.19 5.65
C LEU A 59 -10.33 7.00 4.67
N LEU A 60 -10.95 6.33 3.69
CA LEU A 60 -11.86 6.99 2.75
C LEU A 60 -13.07 7.56 3.47
N THR A 61 -13.70 6.81 4.39
CA THR A 61 -14.81 7.30 5.21
C THR A 61 -14.40 8.58 5.97
N LEU A 62 -13.28 8.56 6.68
CA LEU A 62 -12.76 9.73 7.39
C LEU A 62 -12.50 10.90 6.44
N MET A 63 -11.93 10.65 5.26
CA MET A 63 -11.72 11.68 4.25
C MET A 63 -13.05 12.33 3.81
N PHE A 64 -14.11 11.54 3.59
CA PHE A 64 -15.40 12.07 3.17
C PHE A 64 -16.08 12.94 4.24
N TYR A 65 -15.98 12.57 5.52
CA TYR A 65 -16.64 13.26 6.63
C TYR A 65 -15.82 14.38 7.28
N LEU A 66 -14.49 14.25 7.34
CA LEU A 66 -13.62 15.16 8.10
C LEU A 66 -12.92 16.21 7.24
N THR A 67 -12.99 16.12 5.91
CA THR A 67 -12.36 17.09 5.01
C THR A 67 -13.39 17.90 4.24
N GLU A 68 -13.11 19.19 4.05
CA GLU A 68 -13.91 20.09 3.22
C GLU A 68 -13.48 20.06 1.73
N LEU A 69 -12.74 19.03 1.31
CA LEU A 69 -12.37 18.85 -0.10
C LEU A 69 -13.62 18.74 -0.97
N GLU A 70 -13.58 19.35 -2.16
CA GLU A 70 -14.68 19.22 -3.12
C GLU A 70 -14.91 17.76 -3.50
N THR A 71 -16.16 17.42 -3.76
CA THR A 71 -16.59 16.06 -4.08
C THR A 71 -15.83 15.45 -5.25
N ILE A 72 -15.48 16.27 -6.26
CA ILE A 72 -14.72 15.80 -7.43
C ILE A 72 -13.33 15.29 -7.02
N TYR A 73 -12.61 16.02 -6.15
CA TYR A 73 -11.30 15.60 -5.65
C TYR A 73 -11.39 14.35 -4.78
N LYS A 74 -12.40 14.26 -3.91
CA LYS A 74 -12.65 13.07 -3.09
C LYS A 74 -12.88 11.82 -3.95
N LEU A 75 -13.70 11.94 -5.00
CA LEU A 75 -13.98 10.86 -5.95
C LEU A 75 -12.72 10.47 -6.73
N SER A 76 -11.98 11.45 -7.29
CA SER A 76 -10.74 11.18 -8.02
C SER A 76 -9.69 10.46 -7.16
N LEU A 77 -9.49 10.89 -5.91
CA LEU A 77 -8.58 10.24 -4.98
C LEU A 77 -9.02 8.81 -4.65
N SER A 78 -10.31 8.59 -4.40
CA SER A 78 -10.84 7.26 -4.11
C SER A 78 -10.68 6.30 -5.29
N ALA A 79 -10.93 6.77 -6.52
CA ALA A 79 -10.74 6.00 -7.73
C ALA A 79 -9.26 5.65 -7.96
N LEU A 80 -8.36 6.61 -7.76
CA LEU A 80 -6.92 6.38 -7.87
C LEU A 80 -6.44 5.31 -6.87
N LEU A 81 -6.84 5.42 -5.60
CA LEU A 81 -6.52 4.44 -4.56
C LEU A 81 -7.04 3.04 -4.92
N PHE A 82 -8.25 2.95 -5.46
CA PHE A 82 -8.84 1.69 -5.88
C PHE A 82 -8.05 1.04 -7.03
N VAL A 83 -7.66 1.81 -8.04
CA VAL A 83 -6.84 1.31 -9.16
C VAL A 83 -5.48 0.81 -8.67
N VAL A 84 -4.81 1.56 -7.78
CA VAL A 84 -3.54 1.16 -7.19
C VAL A 84 -3.70 -0.12 -6.37
N PHE A 85 -4.76 -0.22 -5.57
CA PHE A 85 -5.07 -1.41 -4.77
C PHE A 85 -5.25 -2.65 -5.63
N ILE A 86 -6.09 -2.57 -6.67
CA ILE A 86 -6.33 -3.67 -7.60
C ILE A 86 -5.02 -4.05 -8.33
N GLY A 87 -4.28 -3.06 -8.83
CA GLY A 87 -3.01 -3.30 -9.51
C GLY A 87 -2.02 -4.05 -8.62
N GLN A 88 -1.89 -3.62 -7.37
CA GLN A 88 -1.02 -4.26 -6.38
C GLN A 88 -1.49 -5.67 -6.03
N PHE A 89 -2.79 -5.88 -5.86
CA PHE A 89 -3.37 -7.19 -5.58
C PHE A 89 -3.11 -8.16 -6.74
N CYS A 90 -3.47 -7.76 -7.96
CA CYS A 90 -3.31 -8.57 -9.18
C CYS A 90 -1.85 -8.91 -9.45
N TYR A 91 -0.93 -7.93 -9.35
CA TYR A 91 0.50 -8.16 -9.55
C TYR A 91 1.05 -9.18 -8.54
N ASN A 92 0.75 -9.00 -7.26
CA ASN A 92 1.23 -9.91 -6.21
C ASN A 92 0.60 -11.29 -6.32
N TYR A 93 -0.68 -11.38 -6.68
CA TYR A 93 -1.37 -12.65 -6.90
C TYR A 93 -0.78 -13.42 -8.08
N TYR A 94 -0.57 -12.73 -9.21
CA TYR A 94 0.05 -13.33 -10.40
C TYR A 94 1.46 -13.84 -10.10
N LYS A 95 2.31 -13.02 -9.46
CA LYS A 95 3.65 -13.43 -9.03
C LYS A 95 3.62 -14.62 -8.07
N TRP A 96 2.67 -14.66 -7.13
CA TRP A 96 2.51 -15.79 -6.23
C TRP A 96 2.16 -17.07 -7.01
N LYS A 97 1.19 -17.04 -7.93
CA LYS A 97 0.83 -18.20 -8.75
C LYS A 97 1.96 -18.68 -9.66
N GLN A 98 2.81 -17.78 -10.17
CA GLN A 98 4.00 -18.19 -10.92
C GLN A 98 5.01 -18.93 -10.03
N GLN A 99 5.22 -18.46 -8.79
CA GLN A 99 6.13 -19.09 -7.84
C GLN A 99 5.65 -20.46 -7.34
N GLU A 100 4.35 -20.75 -7.38
CA GLU A 100 3.82 -22.08 -7.09
C GLU A 100 3.96 -23.07 -8.25
N LYS A 101 4.13 -22.57 -9.48
CA LYS A 101 4.22 -23.39 -10.69
C LYS A 101 5.66 -23.73 -11.11
N ALA A 102 6.65 -23.08 -10.49
CA ALA A 102 8.08 -23.30 -10.71
C ALA A 102 8.63 -24.24 -9.64
#